data_AF-A0A927J001-F1
#
_entry.id   AF-A0A927J001-F1
#
_cell.length_a   1.000
_cell.length_b   1.000
_cell.length_c   1.000
_cell.angle_alpha   90.00
_cell.angle_beta   90.00
_cell.angle_gamma   90.00
#
_symmetry.space_group_name_H-M   'P 1'
#
loop_
_entity.id
_entity.type
_entity.pdbx_description
1 polymer ?
#
loop_
_entity_poly.entity_id
_entity_poly.type
_entity_poly.pdbx_seq_one_letter_code
_entity_poly.pdbx_strand_id
1 'polypeptide(L)'
;MSDHGAVERTADLQAATAPPRRTYLVVDGENIDATLGMNVLGHRPNPEERPRWDRIVDFARQAWGQEVTPLFFLNATSGQMPMSFVQALLAMGYRPIPLAGSGNEKVVDIGIQRTLDAIADRPGDVMLASHDGDFLPQVETLLGDADRRVGVLAFREFVNIRLTELTARGLEVFDLEDHVGAFTTVLPRVRIIPLEEFDPVRYL
;
A
#
# COMPACT_ATOMS: atom_id res chain seq x y z
N MET A 1 18.57 67.49 -1.00
CA MET A 1 19.71 66.56 -0.88
C MET A 1 19.36 65.63 0.28
N SER A 2 18.54 64.61 0.06
CA SER A 2 18.92 63.29 -0.50
C SER A 2 19.77 62.49 0.49
N ASP A 3 19.16 61.46 1.10
CA ASP A 3 19.61 60.05 1.11
C ASP A 3 18.60 59.25 1.95
N HIS A 4 17.74 58.38 1.39
CA HIS A 4 17.97 57.05 0.79
C HIS A 4 18.61 56.04 1.77
N GLY A 5 17.79 55.21 2.42
CA GLY A 5 18.29 54.04 3.14
C GLY A 5 17.35 53.40 4.15
N ALA A 6 16.09 53.12 3.79
CA ALA A 6 15.22 52.32 4.67
C ALA A 6 14.07 51.59 3.94
N VAL A 7 14.28 51.14 2.69
CA VAL A 7 13.28 50.36 1.97
C VAL A 7 13.96 49.20 1.23
N GLU A 8 14.56 48.28 1.97
CA GLU A 8 14.97 46.96 1.45
C GLU A 8 15.37 46.04 2.62
N ARG A 9 14.39 45.70 3.45
CA ARG A 9 14.41 44.42 4.16
C ARG A 9 13.23 43.62 3.65
N THR A 10 13.41 43.15 2.41
CA THR A 10 12.77 41.97 1.82
C THR A 10 12.41 40.99 2.94
N ALA A 11 11.14 40.81 3.27
CA ALA A 11 10.25 39.92 2.52
C ALA A 11 10.80 38.50 2.36
N ASP A 12 11.62 38.01 3.30
CA ASP A 12 11.74 36.57 3.54
C ASP A 12 10.50 36.12 4.33
N LEU A 13 9.38 36.08 3.61
CA LEU A 13 8.23 35.28 3.98
C LEU A 13 8.73 33.85 4.17
N GLN A 14 8.70 33.37 5.41
CA GLN A 14 8.66 31.95 5.69
C GLN A 14 7.42 31.39 4.97
N ALA A 15 7.60 30.96 3.73
CA ALA A 15 6.75 29.96 3.15
C ALA A 15 6.88 28.76 4.07
N ALA A 16 5.87 28.52 4.91
CA ALA A 16 5.76 27.27 5.63
C ALA A 16 5.76 26.19 4.55
N THR A 17 6.91 25.54 4.36
CA THR A 17 7.03 24.41 3.44
C THR A 17 5.97 23.42 3.90
N ALA A 18 5.00 23.14 3.03
CA ALA A 18 4.00 22.12 3.31
C ALA A 18 4.76 20.86 3.77
N PRO A 19 4.27 20.16 4.81
CA PRO A 19 4.97 19.00 5.34
C PRO A 19 5.31 18.06 4.19
N PRO A 20 6.50 17.42 4.21
CA PRO A 20 6.94 16.57 3.11
C PRO A 20 5.86 15.55 2.80
N ARG A 21 5.51 15.47 1.52
CA ARG A 21 4.46 14.58 1.01
C ARG A 21 4.83 13.14 1.36
N ARG A 22 3.83 12.35 1.77
CA ARG A 22 4.05 10.98 2.26
C ARG A 22 3.10 9.99 1.61
N THR A 23 3.52 8.73 1.61
CA THR A 23 2.73 7.59 1.14
C THR A 23 2.15 6.85 2.33
N TYR A 24 0.83 6.71 2.40
CA TYR A 24 0.16 5.81 3.31
C TYR A 24 0.11 4.42 2.68
N LEU A 25 0.91 3.48 3.20
CA LEU A 25 0.86 2.08 2.79
C LEU A 25 -0.14 1.35 3.69
N VAL A 26 -1.31 1.01 3.17
CA VAL A 26 -2.42 0.37 3.87
C VAL A 26 -2.45 -1.10 3.49
N VAL A 27 -2.18 -1.99 4.45
CA VAL A 27 -1.99 -3.42 4.18
C VAL A 27 -3.10 -4.27 4.75
N ASP A 28 -3.74 -5.02 3.86
CA ASP A 28 -4.64 -6.13 4.17
C ASP A 28 -3.85 -7.44 4.12
N GLY A 29 -3.16 -7.77 5.22
CA GLY A 29 -2.28 -8.93 5.26
C GLY A 29 -3.01 -10.25 5.06
N GLU A 30 -4.25 -10.36 5.57
CA GLU A 30 -5.06 -11.57 5.45
C GLU A 30 -5.48 -11.80 3.99
N ASN A 31 -5.90 -10.75 3.28
CA ASN A 31 -6.22 -10.85 1.85
C ASN A 31 -5.02 -11.27 1.01
N ILE A 32 -3.83 -10.70 1.27
CA ILE A 32 -2.60 -11.07 0.55
C ILE A 32 -2.23 -12.54 0.81
N ASP A 33 -2.19 -12.96 2.09
CA ASP A 33 -1.84 -14.34 2.47
C ASP A 33 -2.88 -15.35 1.95
N ALA A 34 -4.17 -15.01 2.00
CA ALA A 34 -5.24 -15.86 1.49
C ALA A 34 -5.17 -16.02 -0.02
N THR A 35 -4.90 -14.94 -0.76
CA THR A 35 -4.78 -14.98 -2.22
C THR A 35 -3.56 -15.79 -2.65
N LEU A 36 -2.41 -15.56 -1.99
CA LEU A 36 -1.20 -16.36 -2.19
C LEU A 36 -1.46 -17.85 -1.93
N GLY A 37 -2.09 -18.17 -0.79
CA GLY A 37 -2.32 -19.56 -0.43
C GLY A 37 -3.29 -20.28 -1.38
N MET A 38 -4.46 -19.67 -1.62
CA MET A 38 -5.54 -20.33 -2.33
C MET A 38 -5.37 -20.31 -3.85
N ASN A 39 -4.91 -19.18 -4.41
CA ASN A 39 -4.90 -18.99 -5.86
C ASN A 39 -3.52 -19.19 -6.49
N VAL A 40 -2.44 -19.06 -5.72
CA VAL A 40 -1.06 -19.23 -6.24
C VAL A 40 -0.46 -20.57 -5.83
N LEU A 41 -0.51 -20.92 -4.55
CA LEU A 41 0.18 -22.12 -4.03
C LEU A 41 -0.72 -23.36 -3.95
N GLY A 42 -2.02 -23.18 -3.80
CA GLY A 42 -2.98 -24.27 -3.55
C GLY A 42 -2.89 -24.86 -2.13
N HIS A 43 -2.21 -24.18 -1.20
CA HIS A 43 -2.10 -24.56 0.22
C HIS A 43 -1.86 -23.34 1.09
N ARG A 44 -1.93 -23.50 2.42
CA ARG A 44 -1.57 -22.42 3.35
C ARG A 44 -0.07 -22.08 3.15
N PRO A 45 0.31 -20.81 2.95
CA PRO A 45 1.71 -20.45 2.75
C PRO A 45 2.52 -20.71 4.02
N ASN A 46 3.69 -21.32 3.83
CA ASN A 46 4.72 -21.43 4.85
C ASN A 46 5.40 -20.07 5.06
N PRO A 47 6.09 -19.85 6.21
CA PRO A 47 6.75 -18.58 6.49
C PRO A 47 7.72 -18.09 5.40
N GLU A 48 8.42 -19.00 4.73
CA GLU A 48 9.39 -18.71 3.66
C GLU A 48 8.74 -18.36 2.31
N GLU A 49 7.51 -18.79 2.10
CA GLU A 49 6.73 -18.51 0.88
C GLU A 49 5.96 -17.19 1.00
N ARG A 50 5.74 -16.69 2.21
CA ARG A 50 5.08 -15.41 2.47
C ARG A 50 5.88 -14.24 1.89
N PRO A 51 5.19 -13.13 1.54
CA PRO A 51 5.87 -11.93 1.11
C PRO A 51 6.80 -11.41 2.20
N ARG A 52 7.95 -10.93 1.75
CA ARG A 52 8.91 -10.15 2.52
C ARG A 52 8.35 -8.75 2.71
N TRP A 53 7.62 -8.55 3.82
CA TRP A 53 6.99 -7.29 4.17
C TRP A 53 7.97 -6.11 4.20
N ASP A 54 9.23 -6.34 4.56
CA ASP A 54 10.31 -5.34 4.47
C ASP A 54 10.46 -4.78 3.05
N ARG A 55 10.43 -5.66 2.02
CA ARG A 55 10.54 -5.25 0.61
C ARG A 55 9.34 -4.44 0.13
N ILE A 56 8.15 -4.69 0.69
CA ILE A 56 6.95 -3.92 0.34
C ILE A 56 7.07 -2.47 0.82
N VAL A 57 7.58 -2.25 2.04
CA VAL A 57 7.83 -0.89 2.54
C VAL A 57 8.91 -0.19 1.73
N ASP A 58 10.00 -0.90 1.42
CA ASP A 58 11.10 -0.33 0.65
C ASP A 58 10.67 0.03 -0.77
N PHE A 59 9.89 -0.83 -1.42
CA PHE A 59 9.27 -0.52 -2.71
C PHE A 59 8.39 0.72 -2.63
N ALA A 60 7.49 0.81 -1.64
CA ALA A 60 6.59 1.95 -1.49
C ALA A 60 7.36 3.29 -1.35
N ARG A 61 8.51 3.28 -0.65
CA ARG A 61 9.39 4.46 -0.54
C ARG A 61 10.01 4.81 -1.89
N GLN A 62 10.51 3.82 -2.61
CA GLN A 62 11.26 4.01 -3.85
C GLN A 62 10.36 4.41 -5.02
N ALA A 63 9.22 3.73 -5.18
CA ALA A 63 8.28 3.94 -6.28
C ALA A 63 7.89 5.41 -6.42
N TRP A 64 7.72 6.09 -5.28
CA TRP A 64 7.18 7.44 -5.22
C TRP A 64 8.12 8.48 -4.60
N GLY A 65 9.31 8.07 -4.16
CA GLY A 65 10.37 8.94 -3.64
C GLY A 65 9.99 9.69 -2.36
N GLN A 66 9.18 9.07 -1.49
CA GLN A 66 8.58 9.72 -0.32
C GLN A 66 8.74 8.89 0.95
N GLU A 67 8.57 9.54 2.11
CA GLU A 67 8.38 8.81 3.36
C GLU A 67 7.10 7.97 3.32
N VAL A 68 7.16 6.78 3.93
CA VAL A 68 6.03 5.85 4.00
C VAL A 68 5.51 5.78 5.43
N THR A 69 4.17 5.80 5.57
CA THR A 69 3.45 5.42 6.78
C THR A 69 2.85 4.03 6.58
N PRO A 70 3.56 2.97 7.00
CA PRO A 70 3.10 1.60 6.82
C PRO A 70 2.11 1.20 7.91
N LEU A 71 0.87 0.95 7.54
CA LEU A 71 -0.25 0.57 8.40
C LEU A 71 -0.65 -0.88 8.08
N PHE A 72 -0.57 -1.76 9.07
CA PHE A 72 -0.87 -3.18 8.88
C PHE A 72 -2.08 -3.58 9.71
N PHE A 73 -3.18 -3.96 9.06
CA PHE A 73 -4.44 -4.28 9.74
C PHE A 73 -4.50 -5.76 10.10
N LEU A 74 -4.96 -6.05 11.33
CA LEU A 74 -4.99 -7.40 11.89
C LEU A 74 -6.34 -7.66 12.53
N ASN A 75 -6.95 -8.82 12.26
CA ASN A 75 -8.13 -9.26 12.98
C ASN A 75 -7.73 -9.79 14.37
N ALA A 76 -8.28 -9.16 15.41
CA ALA A 76 -8.08 -9.47 16.81
C ALA A 76 -9.39 -9.83 17.54
N THR A 77 -10.46 -10.15 16.80
CA THR A 77 -11.78 -10.49 17.35
C THR A 77 -11.74 -11.70 18.31
N SER A 78 -10.80 -12.62 18.11
CA SER A 78 -10.59 -13.76 19.03
C SER A 78 -9.97 -13.37 20.39
N GLY A 79 -9.48 -12.14 20.53
CA GLY A 79 -8.69 -11.68 21.68
C GLY A 79 -7.26 -12.23 21.71
N GLN A 80 -6.85 -13.02 20.71
CA GLN A 80 -5.50 -13.59 20.59
C GLN A 80 -4.75 -12.92 19.45
N MET A 81 -3.47 -12.61 19.67
CA MET A 81 -2.60 -11.99 18.66
C MET A 81 -1.34 -12.84 18.43
N PRO A 82 -0.91 -13.01 17.17
CA PRO A 82 0.36 -13.68 16.87
C PRO A 82 1.52 -12.74 17.21
N MET A 83 1.92 -12.69 18.49
CA MET A 83 2.85 -11.69 19.00
C MET A 83 4.22 -11.70 18.31
N SER A 84 4.72 -12.86 17.89
CA SER A 84 5.97 -12.95 17.11
C SER A 84 5.87 -12.22 15.76
N PHE A 85 4.73 -12.37 15.08
CA PHE A 85 4.45 -11.66 13.83
C PHE A 85 4.29 -10.16 14.06
N VAL A 86 3.57 -9.76 15.12
CA VAL A 86 3.43 -8.34 15.51
C VAL A 86 4.80 -7.71 15.80
N GLN A 87 5.70 -8.41 16.50
CA GLN A 87 7.04 -7.90 16.75
C GLN A 87 7.88 -7.79 15.47
N ALA A 88 7.76 -8.74 14.55
CA ALA A 88 8.40 -8.64 13.25
C ALA A 88 7.92 -7.40 12.46
N LEU A 89 6.60 -7.14 12.44
CA LEU A 89 6.03 -5.94 11.83
C LEU A 89 6.63 -4.65 12.43
N LEU A 90 6.67 -4.56 13.75
CA LEU A 90 7.27 -3.42 14.46
C LEU A 90 8.75 -3.24 14.11
N ALA A 91 9.52 -4.33 14.05
CA ALA A 91 10.94 -4.30 13.69
C ALA A 91 11.18 -3.81 12.24
N MET A 92 10.24 -4.09 11.34
CA MET A 92 10.23 -3.60 9.96
C MET A 92 9.67 -2.16 9.84
N GLY A 93 9.24 -1.55 10.95
CA GLY A 93 8.71 -0.19 10.98
C GLY A 93 7.22 -0.07 10.62
N TYR A 94 6.50 -1.18 10.46
CA TYR A 94 5.04 -1.17 10.36
C TYR A 94 4.42 -0.67 11.67
N ARG A 95 3.25 -0.04 11.54
CA ARG A 95 2.30 0.17 12.64
C ARG A 95 1.22 -0.92 12.56
N PRO A 96 1.27 -1.95 13.41
CA PRO A 96 0.19 -2.93 13.51
C PRO A 96 -1.07 -2.27 14.10
N ILE A 97 -2.23 -2.57 13.50
CA ILE A 97 -3.54 -2.07 13.90
C ILE A 97 -4.44 -3.29 14.12
N PRO A 98 -4.39 -3.90 15.32
CA PRO A 98 -5.33 -4.94 15.70
C PRO A 98 -6.74 -4.35 15.89
N LEU A 99 -7.73 -4.95 15.24
CA LEU A 99 -9.14 -4.56 15.32
C LEU A 99 -9.97 -5.74 15.80
N ALA A 100 -10.89 -5.48 16.72
CA ALA A 100 -11.79 -6.49 17.26
C ALA A 100 -13.24 -6.03 17.10
N GLY A 101 -14.10 -6.97 16.72
CA GLY A 101 -15.53 -6.77 16.54
C GLY A 101 -16.33 -7.51 17.60
N SER A 102 -17.65 -7.33 17.56
CA SER A 102 -18.60 -7.97 18.49
C SER A 102 -19.24 -9.24 17.91
N GLY A 103 -19.00 -9.52 16.63
CA GLY A 103 -19.53 -10.68 15.90
C GLY A 103 -18.73 -10.99 14.64
N ASN A 104 -19.42 -11.39 13.56
CA ASN A 104 -18.80 -11.75 12.26
C ASN A 104 -18.49 -10.53 11.37
N GLU A 105 -18.15 -9.40 11.99
CA GLU A 105 -17.78 -8.19 11.28
C GLU A 105 -16.43 -8.43 10.55
N LYS A 106 -16.33 -8.02 9.29
CA LYS A 106 -15.05 -7.97 8.56
C LYS A 106 -14.24 -6.77 9.08
N VAL A 107 -13.74 -6.89 10.31
CA VAL A 107 -13.14 -5.77 11.06
C VAL A 107 -11.93 -5.14 10.36
N VAL A 108 -11.15 -5.96 9.65
CA VAL A 108 -10.01 -5.50 8.84
C VAL A 108 -10.50 -4.60 7.71
N ASP A 109 -11.45 -5.07 6.91
CA ASP A 109 -12.03 -4.32 5.79
C ASP A 109 -12.65 -3.00 6.27
N ILE A 110 -13.45 -3.05 7.34
CA ILE A 110 -14.06 -1.86 7.94
C ILE A 110 -12.97 -0.88 8.41
N GLY A 111 -11.90 -1.38 9.01
CA GLY A 111 -10.77 -0.58 9.46
C GLY A 111 -10.03 0.11 8.32
N ILE A 112 -9.80 -0.63 7.24
CA ILE A 112 -9.17 -0.12 6.02
C ILE A 112 -10.05 0.93 5.37
N GLN A 113 -11.34 0.66 5.16
CA GLN A 113 -12.30 1.61 4.60
C GLN A 113 -12.30 2.93 5.37
N ARG A 114 -12.46 2.88 6.70
CA ARG A 114 -12.42 4.07 7.57
C ARG A 114 -11.09 4.81 7.50
N THR A 115 -10.00 4.09 7.30
CA THR A 115 -8.66 4.68 7.17
C THR A 115 -8.49 5.38 5.84
N LEU A 116 -8.95 4.77 4.73
CA LEU A 116 -8.92 5.38 3.41
C LEU A 116 -9.81 6.63 3.35
N ASP A 117 -11.02 6.57 3.92
CA ASP A 117 -11.92 7.74 4.07
C ASP A 117 -11.21 8.87 4.82
N ALA A 118 -10.54 8.57 5.93
CA ALA A 118 -9.78 9.56 6.66
C ALA A 118 -8.60 10.10 5.84
N ILE A 119 -7.92 9.27 5.05
CA ILE A 119 -6.79 9.74 4.22
C ILE A 119 -7.27 10.69 3.10
N ALA A 120 -8.50 10.54 2.59
CA ALA A 120 -9.05 11.42 1.56
C ALA A 120 -9.05 12.90 2.00
N ASP A 121 -9.30 13.17 3.27
CA ASP A 121 -9.28 14.54 3.84
C ASP A 121 -7.87 15.03 4.25
N ARG A 122 -6.82 14.29 3.91
CA ARG A 122 -5.43 14.57 4.34
C ARG A 122 -4.47 14.58 3.15
N PRO A 123 -3.42 15.42 3.16
CA PRO A 123 -2.41 15.37 2.11
C PRO A 123 -1.63 14.05 2.18
N GLY A 124 -1.37 13.45 1.02
CA GLY A 124 -0.54 12.24 0.90
C GLY A 124 -1.02 11.32 -0.21
N ASP A 125 -0.13 10.44 -0.64
CA ASP A 125 -0.42 9.41 -1.62
C ASP A 125 -0.81 8.10 -0.92
N VAL A 126 -1.52 7.19 -1.60
CA VAL A 126 -2.02 5.95 -0.99
C VAL A 126 -1.59 4.73 -1.77
N MET A 127 -1.01 3.77 -1.08
CA MET A 127 -0.71 2.44 -1.58
C MET A 127 -1.53 1.41 -0.81
N LEU A 128 -2.51 0.77 -1.45
CA LEU A 128 -3.35 -0.26 -0.87
C LEU A 128 -2.83 -1.65 -1.26
N ALA A 129 -2.35 -2.43 -0.30
CA ALA A 129 -1.99 -3.83 -0.54
C ALA A 129 -3.20 -4.73 -0.28
N SER A 130 -4.00 -4.97 -1.33
CA SER A 130 -5.17 -5.86 -1.34
C SER A 130 -5.62 -6.15 -2.78
N HIS A 131 -6.39 -7.22 -2.96
CA HIS A 131 -7.04 -7.58 -4.22
C HIS A 131 -8.55 -7.22 -4.23
N ASP A 132 -9.11 -6.87 -3.06
CA ASP A 132 -10.56 -6.83 -2.84
C ASP A 132 -11.25 -5.61 -3.46
N GLY A 133 -12.41 -5.84 -4.07
CA GLY A 133 -13.28 -4.80 -4.61
C GLY A 133 -14.09 -4.05 -3.55
N ASP A 134 -14.12 -4.54 -2.30
CA ASP A 134 -14.81 -3.90 -1.17
C ASP A 134 -14.27 -2.48 -0.86
N PHE A 135 -13.08 -2.12 -1.37
CA PHE A 135 -12.45 -0.80 -1.22
C PHE A 135 -12.70 0.15 -2.41
N LEU A 136 -13.42 -0.30 -3.45
CA LEU A 136 -13.62 0.47 -4.68
C LEU A 136 -14.14 1.90 -4.43
N PRO A 137 -15.19 2.14 -3.60
CA PRO A 137 -15.70 3.49 -3.38
C PRO A 137 -14.65 4.45 -2.81
N GLN A 138 -13.80 3.95 -1.90
CA GLN A 138 -12.74 4.74 -1.29
C GLN A 138 -11.61 5.02 -2.28
N VAL A 139 -11.22 4.04 -3.09
CA VAL A 139 -10.23 4.22 -4.15
C VAL A 139 -10.71 5.26 -5.18
N GLU A 140 -11.97 5.20 -5.58
CA GLU A 140 -12.56 6.20 -6.50
C GLU A 140 -12.56 7.61 -5.92
N THR A 141 -12.85 7.73 -4.62
CA THR A 141 -12.82 9.00 -3.89
C THR A 141 -11.41 9.56 -3.85
N LEU A 142 -10.41 8.74 -3.54
CA LEU A 142 -9.01 9.13 -3.51
C LEU A 142 -8.49 9.58 -4.89
N LEU A 143 -8.91 8.90 -5.96
CA LEU A 143 -8.59 9.28 -7.34
C LEU A 143 -9.31 10.55 -7.82
N GLY A 144 -10.31 11.04 -7.08
CA GLY A 144 -10.98 12.30 -7.38
C GLY A 144 -10.12 13.53 -7.12
N ASP A 145 -9.05 13.38 -6.32
CA ASP A 145 -8.05 14.40 -6.06
C ASP A 145 -6.92 14.29 -7.12
N ALA A 146 -6.89 15.24 -8.06
CA ALA A 146 -5.95 15.23 -9.18
C ALA A 146 -4.48 15.32 -8.74
N ASP A 147 -4.21 15.82 -7.53
CA ASP A 147 -2.86 15.92 -7.01
C ASP A 147 -2.44 14.63 -6.30
N ARG A 148 -3.31 13.62 -6.12
CA ARG A 148 -3.05 12.38 -5.37
C ARG A 148 -2.67 11.21 -6.27
N ARG A 149 -1.60 10.49 -5.90
CA ARG A 149 -1.30 9.17 -6.46
C ARG A 149 -1.98 8.09 -5.62
N VAL A 150 -2.59 7.14 -6.31
CA VAL A 150 -3.24 5.98 -5.71
C VAL A 150 -2.69 4.74 -6.41
N GLY A 151 -2.19 3.80 -5.61
CA GLY A 151 -1.59 2.57 -6.07
C GLY A 151 -2.21 1.36 -5.37
N VAL A 152 -2.33 0.24 -6.08
CA VAL A 152 -2.68 -1.07 -5.50
C VAL A 152 -1.49 -2.01 -5.61
N LEU A 153 -1.13 -2.69 -4.52
CA LEU A 153 -0.10 -3.73 -4.50
C LEU A 153 -0.78 -5.09 -4.41
N ALA A 154 -0.67 -5.88 -5.46
CA ALA A 154 -1.44 -7.11 -5.62
C ALA A 154 -0.77 -8.07 -6.61
N PHE A 155 -1.29 -9.29 -6.73
CA PHE A 155 -1.13 -10.11 -7.92
C PHE A 155 -2.14 -9.63 -8.97
N ARG A 156 -1.66 -9.07 -10.08
CA ARG A 156 -2.52 -8.35 -11.05
C ARG A 156 -3.71 -9.17 -11.55
N GLU A 157 -3.51 -10.47 -11.76
CA GLU A 157 -4.51 -11.42 -12.24
C GLU A 157 -5.66 -11.70 -11.26
N PHE A 158 -5.49 -11.35 -9.98
CA PHE A 158 -6.50 -11.54 -8.94
C PHE A 158 -7.13 -10.23 -8.45
N VAL A 159 -6.69 -9.08 -8.98
CA VAL A 159 -7.30 -7.79 -8.66
C VAL A 159 -8.75 -7.76 -9.18
N ASN A 160 -9.66 -7.24 -8.37
CA ASN A 160 -11.05 -7.04 -8.79
C ASN A 160 -11.13 -6.23 -10.10
N ILE A 161 -11.91 -6.71 -11.07
CA ILE A 161 -12.00 -6.10 -12.41
C ILE A 161 -12.36 -4.60 -12.37
N ARG A 162 -13.20 -4.17 -11.43
CA ARG A 162 -13.58 -2.75 -11.31
C ARG A 162 -12.44 -1.89 -10.81
N LEU A 163 -11.56 -2.42 -9.97
CA LEU A 163 -10.32 -1.72 -9.59
C LEU A 163 -9.39 -1.62 -10.80
N THR A 164 -9.25 -2.68 -11.59
CA THR A 164 -8.45 -2.66 -12.81
C THR A 164 -8.96 -1.62 -13.82
N GLU A 165 -10.27 -1.43 -13.94
CA GLU A 165 -10.86 -0.38 -14.79
C GLU A 165 -10.46 1.05 -14.36
N LEU A 166 -10.13 1.27 -13.08
CA LEU A 166 -9.68 2.57 -12.57
C LEU A 166 -8.25 2.94 -13.01
N THR A 167 -7.50 2.02 -13.63
CA THR A 167 -6.20 2.36 -14.23
C THR A 167 -6.33 3.46 -15.31
N ALA A 168 -7.46 3.48 -16.04
CA ALA A 168 -7.79 4.55 -16.98
C ALA A 168 -8.01 5.92 -16.30
N ARG A 169 -8.18 5.94 -14.98
CA ARG A 169 -8.33 7.14 -14.14
C ARG A 169 -7.08 7.46 -13.31
N GLY A 170 -5.96 6.79 -13.59
CA GLY A 170 -4.68 7.04 -12.91
C GLY A 170 -4.38 6.12 -11.73
N LEU A 171 -5.17 5.07 -11.48
CA LEU A 171 -4.78 4.04 -10.52
C LEU A 171 -3.54 3.30 -11.03
N GLU A 172 -2.48 3.25 -10.22
CA GLU A 172 -1.30 2.44 -10.50
C GLU A 172 -1.46 1.04 -9.90
N VAL A 173 -1.14 -0.01 -10.64
CA VAL A 173 -1.17 -1.39 -10.12
C VAL A 173 0.25 -1.94 -10.10
N PHE A 174 0.74 -2.27 -8.91
CA PHE A 174 2.07 -2.80 -8.69
C PHE A 174 2.00 -4.29 -8.37
N ASP A 175 2.69 -5.10 -9.18
CA ASP A 175 2.72 -6.54 -8.96
C ASP A 175 3.66 -6.92 -7.81
N LEU A 176 3.16 -7.69 -6.84
CA LEU A 176 3.91 -8.08 -5.64
C LEU A 176 5.17 -8.91 -5.94
N GLU A 177 5.17 -9.66 -7.03
CA GLU A 177 6.33 -10.45 -7.44
C GLU A 177 7.26 -9.63 -8.33
N ASP A 178 6.74 -9.06 -9.43
CA ASP A 178 7.56 -8.50 -10.48
C ASP A 178 8.07 -7.09 -10.17
N HIS A 179 7.21 -6.23 -9.63
CA HIS A 179 7.56 -4.84 -9.30
C HIS A 179 8.17 -4.73 -7.90
N VAL A 180 7.53 -5.38 -6.94
CA VAL A 180 7.92 -5.26 -5.52
C VAL A 180 9.06 -6.21 -5.18
N GLY A 181 9.20 -7.32 -5.90
CA GLY A 181 10.20 -8.35 -5.57
C GLY A 181 9.94 -8.95 -4.19
N ALA A 182 8.69 -9.06 -3.75
CA ALA A 182 8.35 -9.45 -2.38
C ALA A 182 8.71 -10.90 -2.05
N PHE A 183 9.06 -11.74 -3.03
CA PHE A 183 9.30 -13.17 -2.83
C PHE A 183 10.76 -13.55 -3.03
N THR A 184 11.18 -14.65 -2.39
CA THR A 184 12.56 -15.16 -2.49
C THR A 184 12.73 -16.17 -3.63
N THR A 185 11.62 -16.68 -4.14
CA THR A 185 11.53 -17.60 -5.27
C THR A 185 10.48 -17.10 -6.25
N VAL A 186 10.55 -17.60 -7.49
CA VAL A 186 9.51 -17.38 -8.49
C VAL A 186 8.28 -18.21 -8.10
N LEU A 187 7.12 -17.57 -8.10
CA LEU A 187 5.85 -18.18 -7.72
C LEU A 187 5.28 -19.02 -8.87
N PRO A 188 4.63 -20.17 -8.57
CA PRO A 188 4.06 -21.07 -9.57
C PRO A 188 2.71 -20.55 -10.11
N ARG A 189 2.67 -19.32 -10.62
CA ARG A 189 1.44 -18.67 -11.11
C ARG A 189 1.47 -18.41 -12.61
N VAL A 190 0.30 -18.41 -13.24
CA VAL A 190 0.11 -18.06 -14.65
C VAL A 190 -0.48 -16.67 -14.74
N ARG A 191 0.20 -15.77 -15.47
CA ARG A 191 -0.20 -14.38 -15.63
C ARG A 191 0.16 -13.85 -17.01
N ILE A 192 -0.43 -12.72 -17.36
CA ILE A 192 0.00 -11.95 -18.53
C ILE A 192 1.19 -11.10 -18.12
N ILE A 193 2.32 -11.27 -18.80
CA ILE A 193 3.54 -10.49 -18.59
C ILE A 193 3.71 -9.58 -19.81
N PRO A 194 3.71 -8.25 -19.65
CA PRO A 194 4.06 -7.34 -20.73
C PRO A 194 5.43 -7.71 -21.30
N LEU A 195 5.59 -7.69 -22.62
CA LEU A 195 6.81 -8.16 -23.27
C LEU A 195 8.05 -7.34 -22.83
N GLU A 196 7.85 -6.06 -22.54
CA GLU A 196 8.84 -5.14 -22.00
C GLU A 196 9.28 -5.46 -20.56
N GLU A 197 8.46 -6.16 -19.79
CA GLU A 197 8.75 -6.61 -18.41
C GLU A 197 9.32 -8.05 -18.39
N PHE A 198 9.29 -8.76 -19.53
CA PHE A 198 9.69 -10.16 -19.59
C PHE A 198 11.20 -10.36 -19.47
N ASP A 199 11.63 -11.04 -18.41
CA ASP A 199 13.00 -11.52 -18.22
C ASP A 199 13.03 -13.06 -18.29
N PRO A 200 13.58 -13.66 -19.37
CA PRO A 200 13.63 -15.11 -19.51
C PRO A 200 14.50 -15.78 -18.46
N VAL A 201 15.49 -15.09 -17.86
CA VAL A 201 16.39 -15.69 -16.86
C VAL A 201 15.63 -16.06 -15.58
N ARG A 202 14.50 -15.41 -15.30
CA ARG A 202 13.63 -15.78 -14.17
C ARG A 202 12.99 -17.16 -14.30
N TYR A 203 12.99 -17.75 -15.51
CA TYR A 203 12.28 -19.01 -15.81
C TYR A 203 13.23 -20.17 -16.17
N LEU A 204 14.54 -19.98 -16.05
CA LEU A 204 15.58 -20.98 -16.34
C LEU A 204 16.23 -21.46 -15.04
#